data_AF-A0A4R5DS92-F1
#
_entry.id   AF-A0A4R5DS92-F1
#
_cell.length_a   1.000
_cell.length_b   1.000
_cell.length_c   1.000
_cell.angle_alpha   90.00
_cell.angle_beta   90.00
_cell.angle_gamma   90.00
#
_symmetry.space_group_name_H-M   'P 1'
#
loop_
_entity.id
_entity.type
_entity.pdbx_description
1 polymer ?
#
loop_
_entity_poly.entity_id
_entity_poly.type
_entity_poly.pdbx_seq_one_letter_code
_entity_poly.pdbx_strand_id
1 'polypeptide(L)' 'MKIIQAILDDEATDAEKDHFRENMDKCIPCIEAYRLEKCIKDSLSLKIQKKPCPQSILDTIITKINS' A
#
# COMPACT_ATOMS: atom_id res chain seq x y z
N MET A 1 -14.17 5.08 -4.18
CA MET A 1 -13.85 4.20 -3.04
C MET A 1 -12.80 3.14 -3.42
N LYS A 2 -13.02 2.29 -4.44
CA LYS A 2 -12.05 1.23 -4.83
C LYS A 2 -10.61 1.70 -5.06
N ILE A 3 -10.42 2.91 -5.62
CA ILE A 3 -9.09 3.45 -5.89
C ILE A 3 -8.27 3.70 -4.62
N ILE A 4 -8.90 4.10 -3.52
CA ILE A 4 -8.21 4.35 -2.24
C ILE A 4 -7.63 3.04 -1.70
N GLN A 5 -8.41 1.96 -1.76
CA GLN A 5 -7.99 0.62 -1.36
C GLN A 5 -6.87 0.11 -2.27
N ALA A 6 -7.04 0.22 -3.59
CA ALA A 6 -5.99 -0.15 -4.55
C ALA A 6 -4.68 0.64 -4.34
N ILE A 7 -4.77 1.93 -4.00
CA ILE A 7 -3.59 2.75 -3.66
C ILE A 7 -2.95 2.26 -2.36
N LEU A 8 -3.74 2.01 -1.32
CA LEU A 8 -3.23 1.53 -0.04
C LEU A 8 -2.58 0.16 -0.17
N ASP A 9 -3.12 -0.72 -1.02
CA ASP A 9 -2.63 -2.09 -1.27
C ASP A 9 -1.54 -2.19 -2.35
N ASP A 10 -1.05 -1.04 -2.85
CA ASP A 10 -0.05 -0.96 -3.92
C ASP A 10 -0.45 -1.62 -5.24
N GLU A 11 -1.75 -1.84 -5.45
CA GLU A 11 -2.34 -2.40 -6.67
C GLU A 11 -2.72 -1.35 -7.72
N ALA A 12 -2.77 -0.07 -7.34
CA ALA A 12 -3.04 1.03 -8.26
C ALA A 12 -1.85 1.27 -9.21
N THR A 13 -2.17 1.58 -10.47
CA THR A 13 -1.19 2.02 -11.47
C THR A 13 -0.58 3.38 -11.11
N ASP A 14 0.57 3.71 -11.68
CA ASP A 14 1.20 5.02 -11.45
C ASP A 14 0.29 6.19 -11.89
N ALA A 15 -0.37 6.03 -13.04
CA ALA A 15 -1.34 7.02 -13.53
C ALA A 15 -2.50 7.25 -12.55
N GLU A 16 -2.99 6.18 -11.91
CA GLU A 16 -4.03 6.27 -10.88
C GLU A 16 -3.53 6.92 -9.59
N LYS A 17 -2.30 6.60 -9.16
CA LYS A 17 -1.65 7.21 -7.99
C LYS A 17 -1.47 8.70 -8.21
N ASP A 18 -1.03 9.13 -9.39
CA ASP A 18 -0.79 10.53 -9.71
C ASP A 18 -2.11 11.31 -9.81
N HIS A 19 -3.10 10.76 -10.52
CA HIS A 19 -4.44 11.36 -10.56
C HIS A 19 -5.03 11.54 -9.16
N PHE A 20 -4.88 10.57 -8.27
CA PHE A 20 -5.35 10.68 -6.90
C PHE A 20 -4.58 11.76 -6.12
N ARG A 21 -3.25 11.79 -6.22
CA ARG A 21 -2.40 12.78 -5.52
C ARG A 21 -2.71 14.22 -5.93
N GLU A 22 -2.96 14.48 -7.20
CA GLU A 22 -3.24 15.82 -7.74
C GLU A 22 -4.58 16.42 -7.28
N ASN A 23 -5.49 15.56 -6.79
CA ASN A 23 -6.88 15.93 -6.49
C ASN A 23 -7.27 15.70 -5.02
N MET A 24 -6.53 14.87 -4.28
CA MET A 24 -6.89 14.46 -2.92
C MET A 24 -6.95 15.64 -1.94
N ASP A 25 -6.02 16.59 -2.04
CA ASP A 25 -5.92 17.75 -1.16
C ASP A 25 -7.14 18.68 -1.24
N LYS A 26 -7.90 18.62 -2.34
CA LYS A 26 -9.09 19.44 -2.59
C LYS A 26 -10.41 18.74 -2.27
N CYS A 27 -10.39 17.47 -1.89
CA CYS A 27 -11.59 16.67 -1.65
C CYS A 27 -11.65 16.16 -0.20
N ILE A 28 -12.36 16.88 0.68
CA ILE A 28 -12.56 16.49 2.10
C ILE A 28 -13.09 15.05 2.22
N PRO A 29 -14.13 14.61 1.47
CA PRO A 29 -14.60 13.23 1.54
C PRO A 29 -13.54 12.20 1.18
N CYS A 30 -12.65 12.53 0.24
CA CYS A 30 -11.57 11.66 -0.20
C CYS A 30 -10.48 11.55 0.88
N ILE A 31 -10.16 12.66 1.57
CA ILE A 31 -9.21 12.70 2.68
C ILE A 31 -9.73 11.84 3.84
N GLU A 32 -10.99 12.00 4.20
CA GLU A 32 -11.62 11.23 5.29
C GLU A 32 -11.70 9.74 4.95
N ALA A 33 -12.13 9.41 3.73
CA ALA A 33 -12.16 8.02 3.26
C ALA A 33 -10.75 7.39 3.27
N TYR A 34 -9.73 8.11 2.78
CA TYR A 34 -8.35 7.62 2.81
C TYR A 34 -7.87 7.33 4.24
N ARG A 35 -8.14 8.25 5.19
CA ARG A 35 -7.80 8.06 6.59
C ARG A 35 -8.51 6.85 7.20
N LEU A 36 -9.79 6.68 6.91
CA LEU A 36 -10.59 5.55 7.39
C LEU A 36 -10.03 4.22 6.87
N GLU A 37 -9.88 4.09 5.56
CA GLU A 37 -9.38 2.86 4.92
C GLU A 37 -7.96 2.53 5.39
N LYS A 38 -7.09 3.53 5.55
CA LYS A 38 -5.74 3.36 6.11
C LYS A 38 -5.79 2.83 7.54
N CYS A 39 -6.62 3.42 8.40
CA CYS A 39 -6.78 2.97 9.78
C CYS A 39 -7.26 1.52 9.87
N ILE A 40 -8.18 1.11 8.99
CA ILE A 40 -8.64 -0.28 8.88
C ILE A 40 -7.48 -1.18 8.48
N LYS A 41 -6.74 -0.85 7.42
CA LYS A 41 -5.58 -1.63 6.96
C LYS A 41 -4.51 -1.78 8.05
N ASP A 42 -4.17 -0.70 8.73
CA ASP A 42 -3.18 -0.71 9.82
C ASP A 42 -3.66 -1.62 10.97
N SER A 43 -4.93 -1.51 11.35
CA SER A 43 -5.55 -2.33 12.41
C SER A 43 -5.57 -3.82 12.06
N LEU A 44 -5.85 -4.16 10.80
CA LEU A 44 -5.78 -5.55 10.31
C LEU A 44 -4.34 -6.06 10.30
N SER A 45 -3.39 -5.23 9.87
CA SER A 45 -1.97 -5.59 9.81
C SER A 45 -1.37 -5.91 11.18
N LEU A 46 -1.89 -5.31 12.25
CA LEU A 46 -1.51 -5.63 13.63
C LEU A 46 -2.00 -7.01 14.10
N LYS A 47 -3.09 -7.53 13.52
CA LYS A 47 -3.68 -8.83 13.89
C LYS A 47 -3.11 -10.00 13.10
N ILE A 48 -2.29 -9.73 12.07
CA ILE A 48 -1.69 -10.76 11.23
C ILE A 48 -0.33 -11.16 11.82
N GLN A 49 -0.12 -12.46 12.00
CA GLN A 49 1.19 -12.99 12.36
C GLN A 49 2.14 -12.82 11.16
N LYS A 50 3.11 -11.91 11.28
CA LYS A 50 4.19 -11.77 10.30
C LYS A 50 5.07 -13.02 10.34
N LYS A 51 5.14 -13.74 9.22
CA LYS A 51 6.05 -14.87 9.06
C LYS A 51 7.38 -14.37 8.49
N PRO A 52 8.52 -14.90 8.98
CA PRO A 52 9.80 -14.58 8.37
C PRO A 52 9.82 -15.03 6.91
N CYS A 53 10.46 -14.24 6.05
CA CYS A 53 10.74 -14.64 4.68
C CYS A 53 11.68 -15.87 4.70
N PRO A 54 11.42 -16.93 3.91
CA PRO A 54 12.35 -18.04 3.78
C PRO A 54 13.74 -17.56 3.35
N GLN A 55 14.79 -18.05 4.02
CA GLN A 55 16.16 -17.60 3.78
C GLN A 55 16.58 -17.74 2.31
N SER A 56 16.18 -18.82 1.66
CA SER A 56 16.46 -19.07 0.24
C SER A 56 15.92 -17.97 -0.68
N ILE A 57 14.75 -17.40 -0.38
CA ILE A 57 14.17 -16.29 -1.15
C ILE A 57 14.93 -15.00 -0.85
N LEU A 58 15.25 -14.76 0.42
CA LEU A 58 16.04 -13.59 0.82
C LEU A 58 17.41 -13.57 0.13
N ASP A 59 18.12 -14.69 0.14
CA ASP A 59 19.43 -14.85 -0.51
C ASP A 59 19.32 -14.58 -2.02
N THR A 60 18.29 -15.13 -2.68
CA THR A 60 18.03 -14.91 -4.11
C THR A 60 17.82 -13.43 -4.43
N ILE A 61 17.07 -12.71 -3.59
CA ILE A 61 16.84 -11.27 -3.76
C ILE A 61 18.16 -10.49 -3.60
N ILE A 62 18.93 -10.79 -2.55
CA ILE A 62 20.20 -10.12 -2.27
C ILE A 62 21.20 -10.35 -3.41
N THR A 63 21.32 -11.57 -3.92
CA THR A 63 22.20 -11.88 -5.05
C THR A 63 21.82 -11.07 -6.28
N LYS A 64 20.53 -10.95 -6.62
CA LYS A 64 20.08 -10.18 -7.78
C LYS A 64 20.31 -8.68 -7.67
N ILE A 65 20.27 -8.11 -6.46
CA ILE A 65 20.52 -6.68 -6.23
C ILE A 65 22.01 -6.35 -6.36
N ASN A 66 22.89 -7.28 -5.95
CA ASN A 66 24.34 -7.10 -5.94
C ASN A 66 25.05 -7.60 -7.21
N SER A 67 24.30 -8.13 -8.19
CA SER A 67 24.81 -8.55 -9.50
C SER A 67 24.70 -7.41 -10.50
#